data_AF-A0A2E3ZUH4-F1
#
_entry.id   AF-A0A2E3ZUH4-F1
#
_cell.length_a   1.000
_cell.length_b   1.000
_cell.length_c   1.000
_cell.angle_alpha   90.00
_cell.angle_beta   90.00
_cell.angle_gamma   90.00
#
_symmetry.space_group_name_H-M   'P 1'
#
loop_
_entity.id
_entity.type
_entity.pdbx_description
1 polymer ?
#
loop_
_entity_poly.entity_id
_entity_poly.type
_entity_poly.pdbx_seq_one_letter_code
_entity_poly.pdbx_strand_id
1 'polypeptide(L)'
;MKLLIYILSFIFFFQQISIVEAKESDNHMCYKRGFEIIFPYQEGVFKIKKEVNISPDQKKIELNKFKAQFEKNFQGIPLYKEAGCSNARLSEYLECLISTDGKDCKIYYTQMRIVD
;
A
#
# COMPACT_ATOMS: atom_id res chain seq x y z
N MET A 1 -3.75 9.85 -57.90
CA MET A 1 -3.90 10.80 -56.77
C MET A 1 -5.06 10.48 -55.83
N LYS A 2 -6.29 10.18 -56.30
CA LYS A 2 -7.45 9.93 -55.41
C LYS A 2 -7.23 8.77 -54.42
N LEU A 3 -6.60 7.66 -54.84
CA LEU A 3 -6.33 6.51 -53.98
C LEU A 3 -5.38 6.82 -52.82
N LEU A 4 -4.33 7.61 -53.09
CA LEU A 4 -3.37 8.07 -52.07
C LEU A 4 -4.05 8.95 -51.02
N ILE A 5 -4.99 9.80 -51.44
CA ILE A 5 -5.77 10.64 -50.52
C ILE A 5 -6.67 9.77 -49.64
N TYR A 6 -7.29 8.73 -50.18
CA TYR A 6 -8.09 7.80 -49.38
C TYR A 6 -7.26 7.05 -48.34
N ILE A 7 -6.09 6.53 -48.72
CA ILE A 7 -5.19 5.82 -47.79
C ILE A 7 -4.70 6.75 -46.69
N LEU A 8 -4.29 7.97 -47.03
CA LEU A 8 -3.85 8.96 -46.04
C LEU A 8 -4.98 9.38 -45.09
N SER A 9 -6.21 9.55 -45.61
CA SER A 9 -7.37 9.87 -44.78
C SER A 9 -7.76 8.73 -43.83
N PHE A 10 -7.61 7.48 -44.27
CA PHE A 10 -7.89 6.30 -43.45
C PHE A 10 -6.88 6.19 -42.29
N ILE A 11 -5.57 6.36 -42.57
CA ILE A 11 -4.53 6.33 -41.53
C ILE A 11 -4.73 7.44 -40.50
N PHE A 12 -5.10 8.66 -40.94
CA PHE A 12 -5.37 9.78 -40.04
C PHE A 12 -6.57 9.52 -39.11
N PHE A 13 -7.59 8.80 -39.61
CA PHE A 13 -8.78 8.47 -38.82
C PHE A 13 -8.48 7.45 -37.71
N PHE A 14 -7.56 6.51 -37.93
CA PHE A 14 -7.16 5.52 -36.92
C PHE A 14 -6.13 6.03 -35.90
N GLN A 15 -5.37 7.08 -36.21
CA GLN A 15 -4.41 7.66 -35.26
C GLN A 15 -5.07 8.37 -34.07
N GLN A 16 -6.36 8.74 -34.17
CA GLN A 16 -7.07 9.41 -33.08
C GLN A 16 -7.53 8.46 -31.94
N ILE A 17 -7.36 7.14 -32.09
CA ILE A 17 -7.91 6.15 -31.14
C ILE A 17 -6.88 5.74 -30.06
N SER A 18 -5.61 6.15 -30.17
CA SER A 18 -4.53 5.58 -29.34
C SER A 18 -4.10 6.41 -28.13
N ILE A 19 -4.86 7.43 -27.72
CA ILE A 19 -4.62 8.10 -26.43
C ILE A 19 -5.62 7.52 -25.41
N VAL A 20 -5.40 6.26 -25.05
CA VAL A 20 -5.94 5.72 -23.81
C VAL A 20 -4.99 6.22 -22.73
N GLU A 21 -5.27 7.41 -22.18
CA GLU A 21 -4.78 7.70 -20.83
C GLU A 21 -5.45 6.69 -19.92
N ALA A 22 -4.74 5.60 -19.63
CA ALA A 22 -5.10 4.68 -18.56
C ALA A 22 -4.99 5.46 -17.25
N LYS A 23 -6.02 6.24 -16.94
CA LYS A 23 -6.22 6.73 -15.58
C LYS A 23 -6.46 5.48 -14.77
N GLU A 24 -5.44 5.05 -14.03
CA GLU A 24 -5.57 3.94 -13.09
C GLU A 24 -6.84 4.16 -12.27
N SER A 25 -7.76 3.20 -12.33
CA SER A 25 -8.96 3.30 -11.51
C SER A 25 -8.48 3.35 -10.06
N ASP A 26 -8.92 4.33 -9.27
CA ASP A 26 -8.66 4.37 -7.82
C ASP A 26 -8.92 2.98 -7.25
N ASN A 27 -7.86 2.23 -6.94
CA ASN A 27 -7.99 0.86 -6.48
C ASN A 27 -8.43 0.89 -5.00
N HIS A 28 -9.72 1.12 -4.79
CA HIS A 28 -10.37 1.19 -3.48
C HIS A 28 -10.15 -0.10 -2.68
N MET A 29 -9.79 -1.21 -3.33
CA MET A 29 -9.45 -2.45 -2.65
C MET A 29 -8.16 -2.33 -1.87
N CYS A 30 -7.11 -1.71 -2.40
CA CYS A 30 -5.86 -1.53 -1.65
C CYS A 30 -6.01 -0.64 -0.45
N TYR A 31 -6.82 0.41 -0.58
CA TYR A 31 -7.21 1.24 0.54
C TYR A 31 -7.95 0.45 1.63
N LYS A 32 -8.96 -0.35 1.24
CA LYS A 32 -9.73 -1.17 2.17
C LYS A 32 -8.88 -2.26 2.84
N ARG A 33 -8.10 -3.02 2.07
CA ARG A 33 -7.21 -4.08 2.57
C ARG A 33 -6.09 -3.51 3.44
N GLY A 34 -5.57 -2.33 3.10
CA GLY A 34 -4.59 -1.63 3.92
C GLY A 34 -5.14 -1.38 5.32
N PHE A 35 -6.36 -0.86 5.44
CA PHE A 35 -7.00 -0.63 6.74
C PHE A 35 -7.22 -1.90 7.57
N GLU A 36 -7.62 -3.00 6.92
CA GLU A 36 -7.81 -4.28 7.58
C GLU A 36 -6.52 -4.74 8.29
N ILE A 37 -5.34 -4.36 7.76
CA ILE A 37 -4.04 -4.68 8.34
C ILE A 37 -3.59 -3.59 9.33
N ILE A 38 -3.76 -2.32 8.98
CA ILE A 38 -3.24 -1.18 9.72
C ILE A 38 -3.82 -1.09 11.13
N PHE A 39 -5.15 -1.19 11.27
CA PHE A 39 -5.79 -0.94 12.56
C PHE A 39 -5.36 -1.96 13.63
N PRO A 40 -5.43 -3.29 13.37
CA PRO A 40 -4.96 -4.28 14.34
C PRO A 40 -3.47 -4.14 14.66
N TYR A 41 -2.66 -3.75 13.67
CA TYR A 41 -1.23 -3.55 13.88
C TYR A 41 -0.93 -2.35 14.78
N GLN A 42 -1.57 -1.20 14.52
CA GLN A 42 -1.47 0.00 15.36
C GLN A 42 -1.87 -0.28 16.80
N GLU A 43 -2.98 -0.98 17.00
CA GLU A 43 -3.47 -1.33 18.32
C GLU A 43 -2.45 -2.18 19.09
N GLY A 44 -1.90 -3.21 18.43
CA GLY A 44 -0.86 -4.07 19.01
C GLY A 44 0.41 -3.30 19.39
N VAL A 45 0.91 -2.45 18.49
CA VAL A 45 2.08 -1.59 18.75
C VAL A 45 1.82 -0.65 19.93
N PHE A 46 0.67 0.04 19.96
CA PHE A 46 0.35 0.97 21.04
C PHE A 46 0.19 0.27 22.38
N LYS A 47 -0.35 -0.95 22.41
CA LYS A 47 -0.45 -1.75 23.63
C LYS A 47 0.94 -2.03 24.21
N ILE A 48 1.88 -2.49 23.38
CA ILE A 48 3.26 -2.77 23.80
C ILE A 48 3.97 -1.49 24.26
N LYS A 49 3.80 -0.39 23.52
CA LYS A 49 4.45 0.89 23.87
C LYS A 49 3.93 1.49 25.18
N LYS A 50 2.64 1.36 25.46
CA LYS A 50 2.00 1.85 26.69
C LYS A 50 2.32 1.01 27.93
N GLU A 51 2.90 -0.17 27.77
CA GLU A 51 3.24 -1.02 28.92
C GLU A 51 4.32 -0.36 29.78
N VAL A 52 3.99 -0.10 31.05
CA VAL A 52 4.85 0.67 31.97
C VAL A 52 5.88 -0.20 32.70
N ASN A 53 5.74 -1.53 32.65
CA ASN A 53 6.51 -2.48 33.45
C ASN A 53 7.74 -3.08 32.74
N ILE A 54 8.05 -2.61 31.53
CA ILE A 54 9.17 -3.14 30.73
C ILE A 54 10.13 -2.04 30.30
N SER A 55 11.42 -2.38 30.26
CA SER A 55 12.48 -1.45 29.87
C SER A 55 12.37 -1.08 28.37
N PRO A 56 12.99 0.03 27.94
CA PRO A 56 13.02 0.40 26.51
C PRO A 56 13.58 -0.70 25.60
N ASP A 57 14.61 -1.41 26.04
CA ASP A 57 15.20 -2.52 25.27
C ASP A 57 14.25 -3.72 25.17
N GLN A 58 13.54 -4.04 26.26
CA GLN A 58 12.51 -5.08 26.26
C GLN A 58 11.35 -4.70 25.34
N LYS A 59 10.90 -3.44 25.34
CA LYS A 59 9.88 -2.93 24.41
C LYS A 59 10.31 -3.15 22.96
N LYS A 60 11.56 -2.84 22.63
CA LYS A 60 12.09 -3.04 21.28
C LYS A 60 12.06 -4.51 20.86
N ILE A 61 12.45 -5.42 21.75
CA ILE A 61 12.40 -6.87 21.50
C ILE A 61 10.96 -7.33 21.27
N GLU A 62 10.03 -6.92 22.13
CA GLU A 62 8.61 -7.29 22.00
C GLU A 62 7.96 -6.72 20.73
N LEU A 63 8.27 -5.47 20.37
CA LEU A 63 7.79 -4.88 19.11
C LEU A 63 8.31 -5.64 17.88
N ASN A 64 9.59 -6.02 17.86
CA ASN A 64 10.15 -6.80 16.76
C ASN A 64 9.53 -8.20 16.66
N LYS A 65 9.30 -8.84 17.81
CA LYS A 65 8.62 -10.13 17.89
C LYS A 65 7.18 -10.04 17.41
N PHE A 66 6.45 -9.01 17.85
CA PHE A 66 5.10 -8.71 17.39
C PHE A 66 5.05 -8.52 15.87
N LYS A 67 5.96 -7.72 15.30
CA LYS A 67 6.08 -7.55 13.84
C LYS A 67 6.20 -8.88 13.11
N ALA A 68 7.19 -9.69 13.50
CA ALA A 68 7.45 -10.96 12.84
C ALA A 68 6.25 -11.92 12.92
N GLN A 69 5.57 -11.97 14.08
CA GLN A 69 4.38 -12.80 14.24
C GLN A 69 3.20 -12.27 13.42
N PHE A 70 2.99 -10.96 13.41
CA PHE A 70 1.91 -10.32 12.68
C PHE A 70 2.09 -10.51 11.16
N GLU A 71 3.28 -10.26 10.64
CA GLU A 71 3.60 -10.43 9.21
C GLU A 71 3.42 -11.88 8.74
N LYS A 72 3.68 -12.84 9.61
CA LYS A 72 3.54 -14.28 9.31
C LYS A 72 2.10 -14.78 9.41
N ASN A 73 1.34 -14.31 10.38
CA ASN A 73 0.09 -14.96 10.78
C ASN A 73 -1.17 -14.15 10.41
N PHE A 74 -1.06 -12.87 10.09
CA PHE A 74 -2.23 -12.03 9.84
C PHE A 74 -2.83 -12.31 8.46
N GLN A 75 -4.06 -12.86 8.43
CA GLN A 75 -4.76 -13.25 7.19
C GLN A 75 -4.97 -12.09 6.20
N GLY A 76 -5.01 -10.85 6.67
CA GLY A 76 -5.17 -9.69 5.78
C GLY A 76 -3.98 -9.48 4.83
N ILE A 77 -2.77 -9.94 5.18
CA ILE A 77 -1.56 -9.72 4.37
C ILE A 77 -1.61 -10.49 3.03
N PRO A 78 -1.94 -11.80 2.99
CA PRO A 78 -2.21 -12.49 1.74
C PRO A 78 -3.27 -11.80 0.88
N LEU A 79 -4.40 -11.40 1.48
CA LEU A 79 -5.49 -10.74 0.77
C LEU A 79 -5.09 -9.38 0.17
N TYR A 80 -4.21 -8.64 0.85
CA TYR A 80 -3.63 -7.39 0.35
C TYR A 80 -2.69 -7.64 -0.83
N LYS A 81 -1.87 -8.69 -0.77
CA LYS A 81 -0.99 -9.11 -1.88
C LYS A 81 -1.78 -9.56 -3.10
N GLU A 82 -2.79 -10.39 -2.89
CA GLU A 82 -3.68 -10.90 -3.95
C GLU A 82 -4.46 -9.79 -4.65
N ALA A 83 -4.77 -8.70 -3.93
CA ALA A 83 -5.40 -7.51 -4.49
C ALA A 83 -4.45 -6.62 -5.33
N GLY A 84 -3.18 -7.03 -5.50
CA GLY A 84 -2.18 -6.28 -6.28
C GLY A 84 -1.62 -5.05 -5.58
N CYS A 85 -1.72 -4.98 -4.26
CA CYS A 85 -1.35 -3.79 -3.50
C CYS A 85 0.15 -3.73 -3.20
N SER A 86 0.70 -2.51 -3.03
CA SER A 86 2.13 -2.31 -2.84
C SER A 86 2.62 -2.87 -1.48
N ASN A 87 3.42 -3.93 -1.54
CA ASN A 87 4.07 -4.54 -0.37
C ASN A 87 5.14 -3.64 0.24
N ALA A 88 5.77 -2.79 -0.57
CA ALA A 88 6.76 -1.83 -0.11
C ALA A 88 6.11 -0.81 0.83
N ARG A 89 4.98 -0.22 0.42
CA ARG A 89 4.22 0.74 1.24
C ARG A 89 3.72 0.13 2.54
N LEU A 90 3.27 -1.14 2.50
CA LEU A 90 2.89 -1.85 3.70
C LEU A 90 4.08 -2.03 4.65
N SER A 91 5.21 -2.50 4.15
CA SER A 91 6.42 -2.68 4.96
C SER A 91 6.93 -1.38 5.58
N GLU A 92 6.95 -0.29 4.79
CA GLU A 92 7.35 1.05 5.27
C GLU A 92 6.45 1.53 6.40
N TYR A 93 5.13 1.32 6.27
CA TYR A 93 4.18 1.70 7.30
C TYR A 93 4.38 0.92 8.61
N LEU A 94 4.52 -0.41 8.51
CA LEU A 94 4.72 -1.28 9.69
C LEU A 94 6.03 -0.92 10.41
N GLU A 95 7.10 -0.68 9.66
CA GLU A 95 8.39 -0.26 10.20
C GLU A 95 8.32 1.13 10.86
N CYS A 96 7.61 2.07 10.23
CA CYS A 96 7.42 3.41 10.78
C CYS A 96 6.75 3.36 12.16
N LEU A 97 5.73 2.51 12.35
CA LEU A 97 5.03 2.41 13.63
C LEU A 97 5.86 1.81 14.77
N ILE A 98 6.79 0.91 14.45
CA ILE A 98 7.73 0.40 15.46
C ILE A 98 8.73 1.50 15.82
N SER A 99 9.37 2.07 14.79
CA SER A 99 10.48 3.01 14.92
C SER A 99 10.07 4.37 15.48
N THR A 100 8.83 4.78 15.26
CA THR A 100 8.26 6.05 15.73
C THR A 100 7.05 5.78 16.62
N ASP A 101 6.68 6.69 17.52
CA ASP A 101 5.43 6.58 18.29
C ASP A 101 4.17 6.88 17.46
N GLY A 102 4.17 6.47 16.18
CA GLY A 102 3.12 6.77 15.21
C GLY A 102 3.12 8.21 14.71
N LYS A 103 4.15 8.99 15.05
CA LYS A 103 4.38 10.32 14.48
C LYS A 103 4.77 10.14 13.01
N ASP A 104 4.11 10.88 12.13
CA ASP A 104 4.42 10.97 10.69
C ASP A 104 4.19 9.71 9.84
N CYS A 105 3.80 8.56 10.41
CA CYS A 105 3.47 7.35 9.63
C CYS A 105 2.21 7.49 8.75
N LYS A 106 1.45 8.57 8.95
CA LYS A 106 0.23 8.89 8.19
C LYS A 106 0.50 9.13 6.70
N ILE A 107 1.73 9.48 6.33
CA ILE A 107 2.12 9.67 4.94
C ILE A 107 2.08 8.35 4.16
N TYR A 108 2.60 7.27 4.75
CA TYR A 108 2.59 5.93 4.15
C TYR A 108 1.16 5.38 4.02
N TYR A 109 0.28 5.70 4.98
CA TYR A 109 -1.15 5.41 4.90
C TYR A 109 -1.83 6.09 3.70
N THR A 110 -1.49 7.35 3.43
CA THR A 110 -2.04 8.10 2.31
C THR A 110 -1.50 7.57 0.98
N GLN A 111 -0.27 7.06 0.98
CA GLN A 111 0.43 6.49 -0.18
C GLN A 111 0.09 5.03 -0.48
N MET A 112 -0.53 4.28 0.45
CA MET A 112 -1.15 2.99 0.14
C MET A 112 -2.30 3.08 -0.89
N ARG A 113 -2.74 4.30 -1.22
CA ARG A 113 -3.69 4.60 -2.30
C ARG A 113 -3.06 4.61 -3.69
N ILE A 114 -1.73 4.70 -3.77
CA ILE A 114 -0.98 4.84 -5.01
C ILE A 114 -0.40 3.46 -5.30
N VAL A 115 -1.11 2.72 -6.14
CA VAL A 115 -0.54 1.58 -6.86
C VAL A 115 0.58 2.14 -7.75
N ASP A 116 1.69 1.42 -7.89
CA ASP A 116 2.71 1.78 -8.89
C ASP A 116 2.17 1.57 -10.31
#